data_AF-A0AAV4NC40-F1
#
_entry.id   AF-A0AAV4NC40-F1
#
_cell.length_a   1.000
_cell.length_b   1.000
_cell.length_c   1.000
_cell.angle_alpha   90.00
_cell.angle_beta   90.00
_cell.angle_gamma   90.00
#
_symmetry.space_group_name_H-M   'P 1'
#
loop_
_entity.id
_entity.type
_entity.pdbx_description
1 polymer ?
#
loop_
_entity_poly.entity_id
_entity_poly.type
_entity_poly.pdbx_seq_one_letter_code
_entity_poly.pdbx_strand_id
1 'polypeptide(L)'
;MGKGRNGDERCGPILPEKGIQRLEAMLYAIDQINKNLSYWKFSMDATILDTLFLILMLYNNLCNFLHYSCGPNANISRKVVAVVGASNSVVSASVANIFRLFQASKGEYGENAVQILKDLVRETSHEGICFATVEVLPRNAADQHYDAVVRRLSLNDKAKVVVVFLNEDKISDIPIDADFDNYFKSLKPFSNTRNPWFKEFWEDQFKCVFKKTTSAERRKLCTGTEDLSTSYQQEGLVPMVSDSVQLLATAIKTLCEEEPKFCKDPEKIDTKYRNSLIEKIGNTTLQSSQGHNMVISFDKTRSVPVNYTIFQYQKSQDKYSYKLIGEWNPSDRLKLQDEPVWSASVTNDLGRPLSTCSERMCSWARTHSQYGIQQTVLLDMQTL
;
A
#
# COMPACT_ATOMS: atom_id res chain seq x y z
N MET A 1 11.31 3.99 13.25
CA MET A 1 12.44 3.14 12.86
C MET A 1 13.43 3.11 14.02
N GLY A 2 13.26 2.14 14.93
CA GLY A 2 14.32 1.67 15.83
C GLY A 2 14.74 2.59 16.96
N LYS A 3 15.47 2.05 17.94
CA LYS A 3 15.96 2.79 19.11
C LYS A 3 16.90 3.91 18.66
N GLY A 4 16.78 5.08 19.31
CA GLY A 4 17.66 6.22 19.01
C GLY A 4 19.14 5.86 19.13
N ARG A 5 20.00 6.63 18.46
CA ARG A 5 21.47 6.41 18.32
C ARG A 5 22.23 6.18 19.64
N ASN A 6 21.60 6.44 20.79
CA ASN A 6 22.12 6.28 22.15
C ASN A 6 21.33 5.30 23.04
N GLY A 7 20.54 4.39 22.47
CA GLY A 7 19.71 3.46 23.27
C GLY A 7 18.53 4.14 23.97
N ASP A 8 18.20 5.36 23.54
CA ASP A 8 17.13 6.17 24.07
C ASP A 8 15.76 5.57 23.66
N GLU A 9 14.91 5.29 24.65
CA GLU A 9 13.62 4.56 24.54
C GLU A 9 12.52 5.35 23.80
N ARG A 10 12.86 6.48 23.17
CA ARG A 10 11.88 7.40 22.55
C ARG A 10 11.28 6.91 21.23
N CYS A 11 11.82 5.85 20.64
CA CYS A 11 11.34 5.29 19.38
C CYS A 11 10.80 3.87 19.57
N GLY A 12 9.72 3.55 18.86
CA GLY A 12 9.08 2.23 18.88
C GLY A 12 9.91 1.12 18.22
N PRO A 13 9.39 -0.12 18.17
CA PRO A 13 10.12 -1.27 17.61
C PRO A 13 10.55 -1.04 16.17
N ILE A 14 11.60 -1.74 15.74
CA ILE A 14 11.99 -1.77 14.33
C ILE A 14 10.88 -2.43 13.50
N LEU A 15 10.66 -1.89 12.31
CA LEU A 15 9.65 -2.37 11.37
C LEU A 15 10.38 -2.97 10.16
N PRO A 16 10.52 -4.31 10.07
CA PRO A 16 11.25 -4.98 8.99
C PRO A 16 10.70 -4.62 7.60
N GLU A 17 9.40 -4.83 7.39
CA GLU A 17 8.71 -4.58 6.12
C GLU A 17 8.56 -3.07 5.88
N LYS A 18 7.61 -2.44 6.57
CA LYS A 18 7.22 -1.03 6.41
C LYS A 18 8.31 0.00 6.58
N GLY A 19 9.40 -0.39 7.22
CA GLY A 19 10.56 0.45 7.47
C GLY A 19 11.73 0.05 6.58
N ILE A 20 12.40 -1.04 6.94
CA ILE A 20 13.69 -1.38 6.37
C ILE A 20 13.58 -1.75 4.89
N GLN A 21 12.60 -2.56 4.49
CA GLN A 21 12.42 -2.89 3.08
C GLN A 21 12.15 -1.64 2.23
N ARG A 22 11.27 -0.74 2.67
CA ARG A 22 10.99 0.51 1.93
C ARG A 22 12.20 1.44 1.85
N LEU A 23 12.96 1.55 2.93
CA LEU A 23 14.22 2.31 2.95
C LEU A 23 15.18 1.74 1.92
N GLU A 24 15.43 0.44 1.97
CA GLU A 24 16.34 -0.24 1.04
C GLU A 24 15.80 -0.18 -0.41
N ALA A 25 14.48 -0.21 -0.62
CA ALA A 25 13.87 -0.03 -1.94
C ALA A 25 14.17 1.35 -2.53
N MET A 26 14.09 2.40 -1.71
CA MET A 26 14.46 3.75 -2.13
C MET A 26 15.96 3.84 -2.51
N LEU A 27 16.84 3.26 -1.69
CA LEU A 27 18.28 3.22 -1.97
C LEU A 27 18.59 2.41 -3.23
N TYR A 28 17.96 1.24 -3.36
CA TYR A 28 18.08 0.37 -4.52
C TYR A 28 17.69 1.10 -5.80
N ALA A 29 16.53 1.76 -5.83
CA ALA A 29 16.05 2.48 -7.01
C ALA A 29 17.00 3.63 -7.41
N ILE A 30 17.51 4.38 -6.43
CA ILE A 30 18.53 5.42 -6.67
C ILE A 30 19.80 4.82 -7.26
N ASP A 31 20.25 3.69 -6.72
CA ASP A 31 21.44 3.01 -7.22
C ASP A 31 21.23 2.48 -8.65
N GLN A 32 20.02 2.00 -9.01
CA GLN A 32 19.68 1.63 -10.39
C GLN A 32 19.76 2.82 -11.36
N ILE A 33 19.25 3.99 -10.97
CA ILE A 33 19.36 5.22 -11.77
C ILE A 33 20.83 5.59 -11.96
N ASN A 34 21.60 5.57 -10.88
CA ASN A 34 23.02 5.95 -10.89
C ASN A 34 23.91 4.97 -11.69
N LYS A 35 23.44 3.76 -12.04
CA LYS A 35 24.19 2.84 -12.92
C LYS A 35 24.31 3.35 -14.37
N ASN A 36 23.38 4.18 -14.85
CA ASN A 36 23.35 4.64 -16.24
C ASN A 36 23.43 6.18 -16.34
N LEU A 37 24.53 6.75 -15.87
CA LEU A 37 24.75 8.20 -15.89
C LEU A 37 24.78 8.81 -17.30
N SER A 38 25.09 8.04 -18.34
CA SER A 38 25.05 8.53 -19.72
C SER A 38 23.62 8.80 -20.19
N TYR A 39 22.66 7.99 -19.77
CA TYR A 39 21.24 8.21 -20.02
C TYR A 39 20.66 9.32 -19.13
N TRP A 40 20.94 9.26 -17.82
CA TRP A 40 20.32 10.17 -16.84
C TRP A 40 20.95 11.56 -16.83
N LYS A 41 22.26 11.67 -17.09
CA LYS A 41 23.04 12.93 -17.06
C LYS A 41 23.06 13.64 -15.70
N PHE A 42 22.60 13.00 -14.63
CA PHE A 42 22.72 13.43 -13.25
C PHE A 42 22.84 12.20 -12.33
N SER A 43 23.32 12.43 -11.10
CA SER A 43 23.30 11.44 -10.02
C SER A 43 22.29 11.84 -8.95
N MET A 44 21.59 10.87 -8.39
CA MET A 44 20.68 11.08 -7.26
C MET A 44 21.31 10.63 -5.94
N ASP A 45 20.95 11.32 -4.87
CA ASP A 45 21.22 10.90 -3.51
C ASP A 45 19.97 11.19 -2.67
N ALA A 46 19.85 10.52 -1.52
CA ALA A 46 18.72 10.69 -0.63
C ALA A 46 19.17 10.81 0.82
N THR A 47 18.45 11.64 1.56
CA THR A 47 18.54 11.70 3.01
C THR A 47 17.30 11.06 3.59
N ILE A 48 17.45 9.90 4.24
CA ILE A 48 16.34 9.10 4.75
C ILE A 48 16.13 9.38 6.24
N LEU A 49 14.88 9.63 6.60
CA LEU A 49 14.45 9.98 7.95
C LEU A 49 13.41 9.02 8.50
N ASP A 50 13.50 8.77 9.81
CA ASP A 50 12.43 8.12 10.54
C ASP A 50 11.24 9.07 10.69
N THR A 51 10.07 8.62 10.22
CA THR A 51 8.83 9.38 10.25
C THR A 51 8.33 9.66 11.68
N LEU A 52 8.58 8.76 12.64
CA LEU A 52 8.19 8.96 14.05
C LEU A 52 9.00 10.11 14.67
N PHE A 53 10.29 10.15 14.38
CA PHE A 53 11.19 11.23 14.76
C PHE A 53 10.78 12.55 14.09
N LEU A 54 10.42 12.53 12.81
CA LEU A 54 9.96 13.71 12.09
C LEU A 54 8.71 14.35 12.75
N ILE A 55 7.72 13.53 13.14
CA ILE A 55 6.50 14.03 13.81
C ILE A 55 6.84 14.67 15.17
N LEU A 56 7.69 14.03 15.97
CA LEU A 56 8.14 14.56 17.26
C LEU A 56 8.90 15.88 17.11
N MET A 57 9.72 16.02 16.07
CA MET A 57 10.49 17.23 15.80
C MET A 57 9.59 18.37 15.29
N LEU A 58 8.59 18.06 14.46
CA LEU A 58 7.59 19.01 13.98
C LEU A 58 6.67 19.52 15.09
N TYR A 59 6.24 18.63 15.98
CA TYR A 59 5.40 19.01 17.13
C TYR A 59 6.13 19.97 18.09
N ASN A 60 7.44 19.79 18.25
CA ASN A 60 8.25 20.59 19.15
C ASN A 60 8.90 21.83 18.50
N ASN A 61 8.61 22.15 17.23
CA ASN A 61 9.26 23.25 16.47
C ASN A 61 10.81 23.21 16.51
N LEU A 62 11.39 22.02 16.63
CA LEU A 62 12.81 21.89 16.97
C LEU A 62 13.77 22.03 15.78
N CYS A 63 13.32 21.82 14.53
CA CYS A 63 14.19 21.92 13.35
C CYS A 63 13.50 22.51 12.12
N ASN A 64 14.29 23.27 11.36
CA ASN A 64 13.86 23.84 10.09
C ASN A 64 14.16 22.82 8.98
N PHE A 65 13.14 22.06 8.54
CA PHE A 65 13.29 20.94 7.62
C PHE A 65 13.94 21.33 6.29
N LEU A 66 13.72 22.56 5.82
CA LEU A 66 14.29 23.10 4.58
C LEU A 66 15.82 23.27 4.63
N HIS A 67 16.43 23.32 5.81
CA HIS A 67 17.87 23.51 6.00
C HIS A 67 18.53 22.37 6.78
N TYR A 68 17.74 21.41 7.25
CA TYR A 68 18.20 20.24 7.98
C TYR A 68 19.05 20.57 9.22
N SER A 69 18.89 21.77 9.79
CA SER A 69 19.69 22.23 10.93
C SER A 69 18.95 21.98 12.24
N CYS A 70 19.57 21.18 13.11
CA CYS A 70 19.15 20.96 14.49
C CYS A 70 20.29 21.41 15.42
N GLY A 71 20.09 22.54 16.11
CA GLY A 71 21.08 23.14 17.02
C GLY A 71 21.74 24.43 16.46
N PRO A 72 22.31 25.28 17.33
CA PRO A 72 22.74 26.64 16.98
C PRO A 72 23.92 26.73 16.00
N ASN A 73 24.61 25.62 15.68
CA ASN A 73 25.77 25.58 14.78
C ASN A 73 25.68 24.48 13.70
N ALA A 74 24.48 24.00 13.36
CA ALA A 74 24.32 22.99 12.32
C ALA A 74 24.47 23.60 10.91
N ASN A 75 25.68 23.50 10.36
CA ASN A 75 26.01 23.97 9.01
C ASN A 75 25.71 22.84 8.00
N ILE A 76 24.53 22.85 7.38
CA ILE A 76 24.16 21.89 6.33
C ILE A 76 23.73 22.65 5.08
N SER A 77 24.45 22.40 3.99
CA SER A 77 24.38 23.12 2.70
C SER A 77 23.53 22.40 1.63
N ARG A 78 22.88 21.27 1.94
CA ARG A 78 22.17 20.48 0.92
C ARG A 78 20.68 20.83 0.90
N LYS A 79 20.19 21.36 -0.22
CA LYS A 79 18.76 21.65 -0.40
C LYS A 79 18.01 20.44 -0.94
N VAL A 80 16.81 20.21 -0.43
CA VAL A 80 15.94 19.08 -0.82
C VAL A 80 15.15 19.44 -2.08
N VAL A 81 15.28 18.63 -3.14
CA VAL A 81 14.58 18.82 -4.43
C VAL A 81 13.16 18.23 -4.40
N ALA A 82 12.99 17.05 -3.80
CA ALA A 82 11.71 16.36 -3.70
C ALA A 82 11.66 15.47 -2.44
N VAL A 83 10.46 15.11 -2.02
CA VAL A 83 10.20 14.21 -0.88
C VAL A 83 9.33 13.05 -1.35
N VAL A 84 9.71 11.82 -1.00
CA VAL A 84 8.92 10.60 -1.22
C VAL A 84 8.37 10.13 0.12
N GLY A 85 7.06 9.87 0.19
CA GLY A 85 6.36 9.48 1.42
C GLY A 85 5.56 10.64 2.06
N ALA A 86 5.05 10.49 3.27
CA ALA A 86 5.16 9.31 4.14
C ALA A 86 4.24 8.15 3.69
N SER A 87 4.32 7.01 4.39
CA SER A 87 3.42 5.87 4.12
C SER A 87 2.05 6.01 4.80
N ASN A 88 1.97 6.68 5.95
CA ASN A 88 0.70 6.88 6.64
C ASN A 88 0.00 8.12 6.09
N SER A 89 -1.25 8.00 5.64
CA SER A 89 -2.02 9.09 5.02
C SER A 89 -2.09 10.37 5.86
N VAL A 90 -2.22 10.25 7.19
CA VAL A 90 -2.23 11.39 8.12
C VAL A 90 -0.89 12.09 8.11
N VAL A 91 0.19 11.31 8.12
CA VAL A 91 1.55 11.86 8.11
C VAL A 91 1.89 12.46 6.76
N SER A 92 1.45 11.82 5.67
CA SER A 92 1.60 12.35 4.30
C SER A 92 0.86 13.68 4.16
N ALA A 93 -0.32 13.84 4.77
CA ALA A 93 -1.00 15.12 4.83
C ALA A 93 -0.21 16.19 5.60
N SER A 94 0.40 15.83 6.74
CA SER A 94 1.26 16.76 7.47
C SER A 94 2.51 17.16 6.67
N VAL A 95 3.19 16.21 6.02
CA VAL A 95 4.34 16.46 5.14
C VAL A 95 3.92 17.32 3.95
N ALA A 96 2.82 16.98 3.27
CA ALA A 96 2.30 17.74 2.14
C ALA A 96 1.94 19.19 2.53
N ASN A 97 1.37 19.42 3.72
CA ASN A 97 1.08 20.76 4.21
C ASN A 97 2.35 21.59 4.45
N ILE A 98 3.38 20.99 5.07
CA ILE A 98 4.68 21.66 5.31
C ILE A 98 5.31 22.06 3.99
N PHE A 99 5.28 21.15 3.03
CA PHE A 99 5.86 21.38 1.72
C PHE A 99 4.93 22.13 0.77
N ARG A 100 3.67 22.39 1.12
CA ARG A 100 2.63 22.92 0.21
C ARG A 100 2.52 22.08 -1.09
N LEU A 101 2.62 20.75 -0.97
CA LEU A 101 2.65 19.79 -2.08
C LEU A 101 1.33 19.02 -2.17
N PHE A 102 0.24 19.70 -2.51
CA PHE A 102 -1.12 19.11 -2.68
C PHE A 102 -1.90 18.84 -1.40
N GLN A 103 -3.22 18.73 -1.58
CA GLN A 103 -4.15 18.26 -0.55
C GLN A 103 -4.10 16.73 -0.53
N ALA A 104 -3.44 16.15 0.46
CA ALA A 104 -3.60 14.72 0.73
C ALA A 104 -5.00 14.44 1.31
N SER A 105 -5.61 13.33 0.91
CA SER A 105 -6.88 12.89 1.50
C SER A 105 -6.66 12.57 2.98
N LYS A 106 -7.39 13.27 3.85
CA LYS A 106 -7.40 13.01 5.30
C LYS A 106 -8.46 11.93 5.59
N GLY A 107 -8.09 10.88 6.31
CA GLY A 107 -9.07 9.95 6.90
C GLY A 107 -8.60 8.50 6.98
N GLU A 108 -9.40 7.68 7.66
CA GLU A 108 -9.18 6.24 7.80
C GLU A 108 -9.65 5.53 6.51
N TYR A 109 -8.70 4.91 5.80
CA TYR A 109 -8.92 4.34 4.47
C TYR A 109 -10.12 3.38 4.41
N GLY A 110 -10.25 2.47 5.39
CA GLY A 110 -11.32 1.47 5.42
C GLY A 110 -12.71 2.09 5.60
N GLU A 111 -12.89 3.00 6.56
CA GLU A 111 -14.18 3.65 6.80
C GLU A 111 -14.59 4.54 5.63
N ASN A 112 -13.65 5.31 5.09
CA ASN A 112 -13.88 6.14 3.91
C ASN A 112 -14.28 5.28 2.69
N ALA A 113 -13.61 4.15 2.47
CA ALA A 113 -13.92 3.26 1.35
C ALA A 113 -15.32 2.64 1.47
N VAL A 114 -15.72 2.21 2.68
CA VAL A 114 -17.07 1.71 2.94
C VAL A 114 -18.11 2.81 2.72
N GLN A 115 -17.84 4.04 3.15
CA GLN A 115 -18.76 5.15 2.97
C GLN A 115 -18.93 5.52 1.49
N ILE A 116 -17.81 5.62 0.75
CA ILE A 116 -17.83 5.86 -0.71
C ILE A 116 -18.60 4.74 -1.44
N LEU A 117 -18.40 3.48 -1.05
CA LEU A 117 -19.12 2.36 -1.64
C LEU A 117 -20.63 2.46 -1.40
N LYS A 118 -21.05 2.85 -0.19
CA LYS A 118 -22.47 3.07 0.13
C LYS A 118 -23.06 4.20 -0.69
N ASP A 119 -22.34 5.32 -0.78
CA ASP A 119 -22.78 6.48 -1.55
C ASP A 119 -22.89 6.15 -3.04
N LEU A 120 -21.92 5.40 -3.60
CA LEU A 120 -21.97 4.92 -4.98
C LEU A 120 -23.19 4.03 -5.23
N VAL A 121 -23.46 3.05 -4.37
CA VAL A 121 -24.63 2.16 -4.50
C VAL A 121 -25.94 2.96 -4.43
N ARG A 122 -26.01 3.99 -3.59
CA ARG A 122 -27.17 4.86 -3.46
C ARG A 122 -27.36 5.78 -4.67
N GLU A 123 -26.30 6.37 -5.19
CA GLU A 123 -26.35 7.41 -6.23
C GLU A 123 -26.51 6.85 -7.65
N THR A 124 -26.01 5.65 -7.92
CA THR A 124 -26.00 5.06 -9.27
C THR A 124 -27.26 4.26 -9.60
N SER A 125 -28.29 4.28 -8.74
CA SER A 125 -29.51 3.47 -8.90
C SER A 125 -29.22 1.99 -9.14
N HIS A 126 -28.14 1.45 -8.55
CA HIS A 126 -27.93 0.01 -8.45
C HIS A 126 -28.90 -0.57 -7.41
N GLU A 127 -30.21 -0.47 -7.67
CA GLU A 127 -31.32 -0.99 -6.84
C GLU A 127 -31.20 -2.51 -6.55
N GLY A 128 -30.24 -3.20 -7.17
CA GLY A 128 -29.97 -4.61 -6.97
C GLY A 128 -28.93 -4.96 -5.90
N ILE A 129 -28.25 -3.98 -5.27
CA ILE A 129 -27.21 -4.26 -4.26
C ILE A 129 -27.66 -3.76 -2.89
N CYS A 130 -27.72 -4.65 -1.91
CA CYS A 130 -28.06 -4.35 -0.52
C CYS A 130 -26.93 -4.75 0.43
N PHE A 131 -26.71 -3.97 1.48
CA PHE A 131 -25.76 -4.31 2.56
C PHE A 131 -26.51 -5.03 3.68
N ALA A 132 -26.14 -6.29 3.95
CA ALA A 132 -26.75 -7.08 5.03
C ALA A 132 -26.27 -6.60 6.42
N THR A 133 -24.97 -6.35 6.56
CA THR A 133 -24.36 -5.77 7.76
C THR A 133 -23.04 -5.08 7.38
N VAL A 134 -22.57 -4.18 8.24
CA VAL A 134 -21.31 -3.45 8.08
C VAL A 134 -20.58 -3.46 9.42
N GLU A 135 -19.34 -3.95 9.40
CA GLU A 135 -18.50 -4.13 10.57
C GLU A 135 -17.19 -3.36 10.38
N VAL A 136 -16.69 -2.75 11.45
CA VAL A 136 -15.40 -2.04 11.46
C VAL A 136 -14.50 -2.68 12.51
N LEU A 137 -13.27 -3.01 12.13
CA LEU A 137 -12.27 -3.57 13.03
C LEU A 137 -11.27 -2.49 13.46
N PRO A 138 -10.87 -2.45 14.73
CA PRO A 138 -9.80 -1.55 15.17
C PRO A 138 -8.46 -1.97 14.57
N ARG A 139 -7.54 -1.01 14.37
CA ARG A 139 -6.20 -1.26 13.77
C ARG A 139 -5.39 -2.33 14.51
N ASN A 140 -5.54 -2.42 15.83
CA ASN A 140 -4.87 -3.40 16.69
C ASN A 140 -5.88 -4.44 17.21
N ALA A 141 -6.75 -4.93 16.33
CA ALA A 141 -7.73 -5.95 16.67
C ALA A 141 -7.06 -7.23 17.18
N ALA A 142 -7.44 -7.67 18.38
CA ALA A 142 -7.15 -9.01 18.89
C ALA A 142 -8.09 -10.05 18.27
N ASP A 143 -7.72 -11.33 18.30
CA ASP A 143 -8.48 -12.46 17.75
C ASP A 143 -9.96 -12.46 18.14
N GLN A 144 -10.26 -12.09 19.39
CA GLN A 144 -11.63 -11.98 19.91
C GLN A 144 -12.51 -11.01 19.11
N HIS A 145 -11.95 -9.94 18.56
CA HIS A 145 -12.69 -8.99 17.72
C HIS A 145 -13.05 -9.62 16.38
N TYR A 146 -12.12 -10.39 15.79
CA TYR A 146 -12.36 -11.10 14.54
C TYR A 146 -13.46 -12.15 14.72
N ASP A 147 -13.39 -12.96 15.77
CA ASP A 147 -14.40 -13.97 16.08
C ASP A 147 -15.80 -13.35 16.25
N ALA A 148 -15.86 -12.21 16.93
CA ALA A 148 -17.11 -11.48 17.13
C ALA A 148 -17.70 -10.98 15.80
N VAL A 149 -16.87 -10.47 14.88
CA VAL A 149 -17.28 -10.07 13.53
C VAL A 149 -17.76 -11.29 12.72
N VAL A 150 -17.01 -12.39 12.69
CA VAL A 150 -17.40 -13.62 11.97
C VAL A 150 -18.75 -14.14 12.46
N ARG A 151 -18.97 -14.14 13.78
CA ARG A 151 -20.25 -14.54 14.38
C ARG A 151 -21.40 -13.65 13.91
N ARG A 152 -21.23 -12.33 13.85
CA ARG A 152 -22.25 -11.39 13.37
C ARG A 152 -22.53 -11.52 11.88
N LEU A 153 -21.49 -11.72 11.07
CA LEU A 153 -21.65 -11.98 9.63
C LEU A 153 -22.45 -13.27 9.39
N SER A 154 -22.18 -14.31 10.18
CA SER A 154 -22.84 -15.62 10.09
C SER A 154 -24.34 -15.60 10.45
N LEU A 155 -24.84 -14.53 11.07
CA LEU A 155 -26.29 -14.35 11.29
C LEU A 155 -27.07 -14.12 9.98
N ASN A 156 -26.38 -13.73 8.90
CA ASN A 156 -26.99 -13.47 7.59
C ASN A 156 -26.75 -14.64 6.64
N ASP A 157 -27.51 -15.71 6.78
CA ASP A 157 -27.38 -16.94 6.00
C ASP A 157 -27.52 -16.75 4.48
N LYS A 158 -28.31 -15.76 4.04
CA LYS A 158 -28.49 -15.40 2.62
C LYS A 158 -27.34 -14.59 2.02
N ALA A 159 -26.52 -13.94 2.84
CA ALA A 159 -25.38 -13.16 2.38
C ALA A 159 -24.15 -14.09 2.26
N LYS A 160 -23.73 -14.40 1.03
CA LYS A 160 -22.57 -15.26 0.76
C LYS A 160 -21.32 -14.47 0.38
N VAL A 161 -21.48 -13.20 0.03
CA VAL A 161 -20.38 -12.30 -0.35
C VAL A 161 -20.11 -11.34 0.80
N VAL A 162 -18.84 -11.26 1.21
CA VAL A 162 -18.35 -10.28 2.18
C VAL A 162 -17.29 -9.43 1.49
N VAL A 163 -17.52 -8.12 1.40
CA VAL A 163 -16.54 -7.15 0.87
C VAL A 163 -15.72 -6.65 2.04
N VAL A 164 -14.40 -6.85 1.99
CA VAL A 164 -13.49 -6.47 3.08
C VAL A 164 -12.46 -5.48 2.57
N PHE A 165 -12.40 -4.31 3.20
CA PHE A 165 -11.33 -3.34 2.99
C PHE A 165 -10.25 -3.59 4.04
N LEU A 166 -9.19 -4.29 3.63
CA LEU A 166 -8.06 -4.62 4.49
C LEU A 166 -6.95 -3.57 4.37
N ASN A 167 -6.21 -3.37 5.44
CA ASN A 167 -4.95 -2.64 5.39
C ASN A 167 -3.85 -3.56 4.82
N GLU A 168 -2.82 -2.96 4.24
CA GLU A 168 -1.76 -3.58 3.42
C GLU A 168 -0.96 -4.72 4.12
N ASP A 169 -1.04 -4.79 5.45
CA ASP A 169 -0.17 -5.57 6.34
C ASP A 169 -0.33 -7.10 6.27
N LYS A 170 -1.17 -7.63 5.36
CA LYS A 170 -1.51 -9.08 5.34
C LYS A 170 -1.61 -9.72 3.95
N ILE A 171 -1.09 -9.09 2.89
CA ILE A 171 -1.06 -9.71 1.55
C ILE A 171 0.35 -10.29 1.33
N SER A 172 0.58 -11.53 1.80
CA SER A 172 1.90 -12.18 1.83
C SER A 172 2.32 -12.87 0.53
N ASP A 173 1.42 -13.00 -0.45
CA ASP A 173 1.58 -14.02 -1.51
C ASP A 173 1.64 -13.47 -2.95
N ILE A 174 1.81 -12.16 -3.12
CA ILE A 174 2.01 -11.58 -4.46
C ILE A 174 3.49 -11.17 -4.55
N PRO A 175 4.34 -11.95 -5.26
CA PRO A 175 5.71 -11.54 -5.53
C PRO A 175 5.70 -10.42 -6.57
N ILE A 176 6.23 -9.24 -6.21
CA ILE A 176 5.99 -8.01 -7.00
C ILE A 176 7.25 -7.48 -7.70
N ASP A 177 8.44 -7.62 -7.09
CA ASP A 177 9.71 -7.21 -7.68
C ASP A 177 10.82 -8.22 -7.36
N ALA A 178 11.12 -9.11 -8.31
CA ALA A 178 12.13 -10.16 -8.16
C ALA A 178 13.57 -9.63 -8.05
N ASP A 179 13.86 -8.48 -8.67
CA ASP A 179 15.19 -7.90 -8.65
C ASP A 179 15.49 -7.28 -7.28
N PHE A 180 14.51 -6.59 -6.69
CA PHE A 180 14.62 -6.10 -5.32
C PHE A 180 14.77 -7.25 -4.31
N ASP A 181 14.03 -8.34 -4.49
CA ASP A 181 14.16 -9.55 -3.65
C ASP A 181 15.60 -10.06 -3.59
N ASN A 182 16.23 -10.19 -4.75
CA ASN A 182 17.61 -10.65 -4.88
C ASN A 182 18.57 -9.68 -4.21
N TYR A 183 18.37 -8.37 -4.43
CA TYR A 183 19.15 -7.33 -3.78
C TYR A 183 19.02 -7.40 -2.25
N PHE A 184 17.80 -7.40 -1.71
CA PHE A 184 17.58 -7.35 -0.27
C PHE A 184 18.12 -8.59 0.45
N LYS A 185 17.91 -9.78 -0.11
CA LYS A 185 18.45 -11.04 0.43
C LYS A 185 19.99 -11.08 0.41
N SER A 186 20.62 -10.35 -0.50
CA SER A 186 22.09 -10.27 -0.58
C SER A 186 22.73 -9.36 0.48
N LEU A 187 21.95 -8.46 1.10
CA LEU A 187 22.46 -7.50 2.08
C LEU A 187 22.97 -8.20 3.34
N LYS A 188 24.10 -7.70 3.87
CA LYS A 188 24.71 -8.18 5.11
C LYS A 188 25.00 -7.01 6.07
N PRO A 189 24.92 -7.24 7.39
CA PRO A 189 24.95 -6.16 8.40
C PRO A 189 26.31 -5.47 8.57
N PHE A 190 27.39 -6.08 8.08
CA PHE A 190 28.73 -5.50 8.11
C PHE A 190 29.10 -4.76 6.82
N SER A 191 28.49 -5.12 5.69
CA SER A 191 28.70 -4.44 4.40
C SER A 191 27.71 -3.29 4.19
N ASN A 192 26.47 -3.42 4.66
CA ASN A 192 25.46 -2.37 4.57
C ASN A 192 25.62 -1.34 5.69
N THR A 193 26.62 -0.46 5.57
CA THR A 193 26.85 0.63 6.52
C THR A 193 26.06 1.90 6.20
N ARG A 194 25.44 1.97 5.02
CA ARG A 194 24.62 3.12 4.58
C ARG A 194 23.30 3.19 5.34
N ASN A 195 22.72 2.03 5.68
CA ASN A 195 21.54 1.95 6.53
C ASN A 195 21.94 1.78 8.02
N PRO A 196 21.78 2.81 8.86
CA PRO A 196 22.19 2.75 10.27
C PRO A 196 21.32 1.81 11.12
N TRP A 197 20.11 1.47 10.66
CA TRP A 197 19.16 0.59 11.37
C TRP A 197 19.28 -0.88 10.96
N PHE A 198 20.11 -1.21 9.96
CA PHE A 198 20.17 -2.57 9.42
C PHE A 198 20.70 -3.61 10.42
N LYS A 199 21.61 -3.22 11.32
CA LYS A 199 22.10 -4.10 12.41
C LYS A 199 21.00 -4.41 13.42
N GLU A 200 20.22 -3.41 13.81
CA GLU A 200 19.07 -3.59 14.71
C GLU A 200 18.01 -4.50 14.07
N PHE A 201 17.78 -4.33 12.76
CA PHE A 201 16.88 -5.20 12.02
C PHE A 201 17.36 -6.64 12.02
N TRP A 202 18.66 -6.85 11.80
CA TRP A 202 19.25 -8.18 11.80
C TRP A 202 19.11 -8.87 13.16
N GLU A 203 19.34 -8.14 14.26
CA GLU A 203 19.14 -8.62 15.62
C GLU A 203 17.68 -9.02 15.88
N ASP A 204 16.72 -8.19 15.44
CA ASP A 204 15.29 -8.49 15.58
C ASP A 204 14.85 -9.66 14.69
N GLN A 205 15.30 -9.73 13.45
CA GLN A 205 14.91 -10.77 12.49
C GLN A 205 15.37 -12.16 12.93
N PHE A 206 16.62 -12.27 13.39
CA PHE A 206 17.22 -13.55 13.78
C PHE A 206 17.20 -13.81 15.29
N LYS A 207 16.56 -12.92 16.07
CA LYS A 207 16.47 -12.95 17.53
C LYS A 207 17.85 -13.20 18.17
N CYS A 208 18.84 -12.41 17.74
CA CYS A 208 20.24 -12.48 18.16
C CYS A 208 20.79 -11.10 18.53
N VAL A 209 22.00 -11.03 19.09
CA VAL A 209 22.68 -9.77 19.43
C VAL A 209 24.12 -9.73 18.90
N PHE A 210 24.57 -8.59 18.39
CA PHE A 210 25.97 -8.34 18.01
C PHE A 210 26.83 -7.95 19.20
N LYS A 211 26.26 -7.30 20.22
CA LYS A 211 26.96 -6.94 21.46
C LYS A 211 26.38 -7.73 22.63
N LYS A 212 27.24 -8.40 23.40
CA LYS A 212 26.83 -9.02 24.67
C LYS A 212 26.39 -7.93 25.65
N THR A 213 25.12 -7.91 26.00
CA THR A 213 24.64 -7.26 27.22
C THR A 213 25.05 -8.15 28.40
N THR A 214 25.30 -7.54 29.56
CA THR A 214 25.88 -8.17 30.76
C THR A 214 25.30 -9.56 31.10
N SER A 215 26.15 -10.37 31.74
CA SER A 215 26.16 -11.83 31.95
C SER A 215 24.89 -12.55 32.43
N ALA A 216 23.74 -11.89 32.54
CA ALA A 216 22.50 -12.45 33.06
C ALA A 216 21.60 -13.11 31.99
N GLU A 217 21.77 -12.79 30.70
CA GLU A 217 20.97 -13.39 29.62
C GLU A 217 21.87 -14.00 28.54
N ARG A 218 21.84 -15.33 28.38
CA ARG A 218 22.50 -16.05 27.28
C ARG A 218 21.76 -15.83 25.95
N ARG A 219 21.76 -14.60 25.44
CA ARG A 219 21.21 -14.31 24.10
C ARG A 219 22.14 -14.86 23.01
N LYS A 220 21.56 -15.42 21.96
CA LYS A 220 22.27 -15.92 20.78
C LYS A 220 23.09 -14.78 20.14
N LEU A 221 24.34 -15.04 19.77
CA LEU A 221 25.16 -14.07 19.05
C LEU A 221 24.82 -14.08 17.55
N CYS A 222 24.74 -12.90 16.95
CA CYS A 222 24.62 -12.78 15.50
C CYS A 222 25.98 -13.01 14.84
N THR A 223 26.01 -13.82 13.79
CA THR A 223 27.19 -14.06 12.94
C THR A 223 27.31 -13.04 11.82
N GLY A 224 26.18 -12.45 11.40
CA GLY A 224 26.07 -11.58 10.23
C GLY A 224 26.07 -12.35 8.90
N THR A 225 25.97 -13.67 8.95
CA THR A 225 25.93 -14.57 7.77
C THR A 225 24.64 -15.38 7.70
N GLU A 226 23.71 -15.14 8.62
CA GLU A 226 22.37 -15.71 8.60
C GLU A 226 21.67 -15.47 7.26
N ASP A 227 20.75 -16.38 6.94
CA ASP A 227 20.03 -16.40 5.67
C ASP A 227 18.66 -15.75 5.80
N LEU A 228 18.45 -14.67 5.05
CA LEU A 228 17.16 -13.96 4.99
C LEU A 228 16.13 -14.75 4.18
N SER A 229 16.54 -15.67 3.31
CA SER A 229 15.64 -16.38 2.39
C SER A 229 14.51 -17.15 3.10
N THR A 230 14.75 -17.60 4.34
CA THR A 230 13.81 -18.42 5.11
C THR A 230 12.72 -17.62 5.81
N SER A 231 12.89 -16.30 5.94
CA SER A 231 12.02 -15.44 6.76
C SER A 231 11.61 -14.14 6.07
N TYR A 232 12.18 -13.88 4.89
CA TYR A 232 11.85 -12.73 4.07
C TYR A 232 10.54 -12.95 3.32
N GLN A 233 9.62 -12.01 3.48
CA GLN A 233 8.50 -11.78 2.60
C GLN A 233 8.56 -10.34 2.12
N GLN A 234 8.47 -10.15 0.80
CA GLN A 234 8.48 -8.82 0.23
C GLN A 234 7.22 -8.07 0.63
N GLU A 235 7.39 -6.84 1.09
CA GLU A 235 6.27 -5.97 1.36
C GLU A 235 5.63 -5.48 0.06
N GLY A 236 4.29 -5.54 -0.04
CA GLY A 236 3.57 -5.21 -1.26
C GLY A 236 3.71 -3.76 -1.77
N LEU A 237 4.19 -2.84 -0.94
CA LEU A 237 4.42 -1.44 -1.32
C LEU A 237 5.84 -1.13 -1.78
N VAL A 238 6.78 -2.07 -1.65
CA VAL A 238 8.17 -1.89 -2.11
C VAL A 238 8.24 -1.34 -3.54
N PRO A 239 7.49 -1.87 -4.51
CA PRO A 239 7.62 -1.39 -5.88
C PRO A 239 7.04 0.01 -6.08
N MET A 240 6.01 0.41 -5.30
CA MET A 240 5.51 1.79 -5.34
C MET A 240 6.57 2.79 -4.87
N VAL A 241 7.43 2.39 -3.92
CA VAL A 241 8.58 3.21 -3.51
C VAL A 241 9.57 3.36 -4.66
N SER A 242 9.95 2.24 -5.29
CA SER A 242 10.85 2.23 -6.46
C SER A 242 10.30 3.06 -7.62
N ASP A 243 9.03 2.86 -7.97
CA ASP A 243 8.33 3.58 -9.03
C ASP A 243 8.26 5.09 -8.74
N SER A 244 8.06 5.49 -7.48
CA SER A 244 8.06 6.90 -7.08
C SER A 244 9.41 7.57 -7.32
N VAL A 245 10.51 6.88 -7.02
CA VAL A 245 11.87 7.38 -7.30
C VAL A 245 12.10 7.48 -8.81
N GLN A 246 11.70 6.47 -9.56
CA GLN A 246 11.84 6.40 -11.01
C GLN A 246 11.02 7.50 -11.73
N LEU A 247 9.81 7.77 -11.25
CA LEU A 247 8.95 8.85 -11.72
C LEU A 247 9.62 10.21 -11.51
N LEU A 248 10.15 10.46 -10.31
CA LEU A 248 10.87 11.70 -10.00
C LEU A 248 12.11 11.87 -10.86
N ALA A 249 12.91 10.81 -11.02
CA ALA A 249 14.09 10.84 -11.88
C ALA A 249 13.71 11.18 -13.33
N THR A 250 12.63 10.60 -13.84
CA THR A 250 12.11 10.86 -15.19
C THR A 250 11.69 12.32 -15.33
N ALA A 251 10.90 12.86 -14.38
CA ALA A 251 10.49 14.26 -14.40
C ALA A 251 11.67 15.24 -14.31
N ILE A 252 12.66 14.94 -13.46
CA ILE A 252 13.91 15.70 -13.32
C ILE A 252 14.67 15.69 -14.63
N LYS A 253 14.82 14.51 -15.28
CA LYS A 253 15.50 14.36 -16.57
C LYS A 253 14.84 15.23 -17.65
N THR A 254 13.51 15.16 -17.76
CA THR A 254 12.77 15.97 -18.74
C THR A 254 12.94 17.46 -18.48
N LEU A 255 12.82 17.90 -17.23
CA LEU A 255 13.06 19.30 -16.87
C LEU A 255 14.51 19.72 -17.19
N CYS A 256 15.46 18.81 -16.98
CA CYS A 256 16.86 19.01 -17.26
C CYS A 256 17.19 19.21 -18.74
N GLU A 257 16.47 18.49 -19.61
CA GLU A 257 16.61 18.60 -21.06
C GLU A 257 16.03 19.92 -21.60
N GLU A 258 14.95 20.41 -20.99
CA GLU A 258 14.32 21.68 -21.35
C GLU A 258 15.01 22.91 -20.74
N GLU A 259 15.49 22.78 -19.50
CA GLU A 259 16.08 23.87 -18.71
C GLU A 259 17.46 23.44 -18.14
N PRO A 260 18.53 23.39 -18.95
CA PRO A 260 19.85 22.88 -18.52
C PRO A 260 20.47 23.60 -17.33
N LYS A 261 20.01 24.82 -17.01
CA LYS A 261 20.43 25.57 -15.82
C LYS A 261 19.98 24.89 -14.52
N PHE A 262 18.83 24.22 -14.53
CA PHE A 262 18.31 23.47 -13.40
C PHE A 262 19.25 22.34 -12.97
N CYS A 263 19.82 21.58 -13.90
CA CYS A 263 20.73 20.47 -13.57
C CYS A 263 22.11 20.92 -13.10
N LYS A 264 22.53 22.13 -13.48
CA LYS A 264 23.81 22.70 -13.07
C LYS A 264 23.78 23.17 -11.63
N ASP A 265 22.61 23.59 -11.13
CA ASP A 265 22.43 24.08 -9.77
C ASP A 265 21.00 23.84 -9.27
N PRO A 266 20.59 22.57 -9.06
CA PRO A 266 19.27 22.24 -8.55
C PRO A 266 19.07 22.74 -7.10
N GLU A 267 20.17 23.11 -6.42
CA GLU A 267 20.13 23.72 -5.09
C GLU A 267 19.70 25.21 -5.16
N LYS A 268 19.63 25.83 -6.34
CA LYS A 268 19.02 27.16 -6.56
C LYS A 268 17.63 27.06 -7.20
N ILE A 269 16.80 26.12 -6.75
CA ILE A 269 15.38 26.09 -7.10
C ILE A 269 14.73 27.42 -6.68
N ASP A 270 14.53 28.29 -7.66
CA ASP A 270 13.60 29.40 -7.57
C ASP A 270 12.16 28.87 -7.64
N THR A 271 11.18 29.74 -7.35
CA THR A 271 9.77 29.38 -7.46
C THR A 271 9.39 28.90 -8.88
N LYS A 272 10.11 29.34 -9.91
CA LYS A 272 9.88 28.95 -11.31
C LYS A 272 10.19 27.47 -11.51
N TYR A 273 11.41 27.00 -11.20
CA TYR A 273 11.83 25.61 -11.38
C TYR A 273 11.02 24.64 -10.53
N ARG A 274 10.59 25.06 -9.33
CA ARG A 274 9.71 24.27 -8.49
C ARG A 274 8.36 24.01 -9.16
N ASN A 275 7.73 25.04 -9.72
CA ASN A 275 6.44 24.90 -10.40
C ASN A 275 6.58 24.07 -11.68
N SER A 276 7.65 24.28 -12.44
CA SER A 276 7.96 23.47 -13.62
C SER A 276 8.19 22.00 -13.26
N LEU A 277 8.91 21.70 -12.17
CA LEU A 277 9.11 20.33 -11.72
C LEU A 277 7.79 19.67 -11.33
N ILE A 278 6.93 20.37 -10.59
CA ILE A 278 5.61 19.87 -10.22
C ILE A 278 4.75 19.57 -11.46
N GLU A 279 4.80 20.44 -12.47
CA GLU A 279 4.14 20.23 -13.75
C GLU A 279 4.69 19.01 -14.49
N LYS A 280 6.02 18.84 -14.54
CA LYS A 280 6.64 17.66 -15.16
C LYS A 280 6.27 16.37 -14.44
N ILE A 281 6.23 16.37 -13.11
CA ILE A 281 5.75 15.22 -12.34
C ILE A 281 4.32 14.88 -12.77
N GLY A 282 3.42 15.87 -12.80
CA GLY A 282 2.01 15.67 -13.20
C GLY A 282 1.80 15.18 -14.64
N ASN A 283 2.74 15.47 -15.55
CA ASN A 283 2.65 15.06 -16.95
C ASN A 283 3.46 13.80 -17.27
N THR A 284 4.24 13.28 -16.31
CA THR A 284 5.06 12.08 -16.52
C THR A 284 4.18 10.84 -16.49
N THR A 285 4.44 9.93 -17.43
CA THR A 285 3.84 8.60 -17.45
C THR A 285 4.94 7.55 -17.33
N LEU A 286 4.76 6.59 -16.42
CA LEU A 286 5.75 5.54 -16.12
C LEU A 286 5.10 4.15 -16.20
N GLN A 287 5.81 3.20 -16.81
CA GLN A 287 5.47 1.78 -16.70
C GLN A 287 6.04 1.26 -15.38
N SER A 288 5.18 0.72 -14.53
CA SER A 288 5.56 0.22 -13.21
C SER A 288 6.48 -1.00 -13.30
N SER A 289 7.41 -1.09 -12.35
CA SER A 289 8.26 -2.26 -12.12
C SER A 289 7.47 -3.51 -11.69
N GLN A 290 6.21 -3.37 -11.24
CA GLN A 290 5.35 -4.44 -10.75
C GLN A 290 4.82 -5.40 -11.82
N GLY A 291 5.08 -5.11 -13.09
CA GLY A 291 4.48 -5.83 -14.21
C GLY A 291 3.00 -5.52 -14.40
N HIS A 292 2.26 -6.46 -15.00
CA HIS A 292 0.81 -6.37 -15.28
C HIS A 292 0.37 -5.12 -16.06
N ASN A 293 1.25 -4.55 -16.89
CA ASN A 293 0.98 -3.33 -17.67
C ASN A 293 0.47 -2.15 -16.81
N MET A 294 0.87 -2.09 -15.54
CA MET A 294 0.47 -0.99 -14.68
C MET A 294 1.17 0.29 -15.12
N VAL A 295 0.37 1.28 -15.51
CA VAL A 295 0.85 2.59 -15.96
C VAL A 295 0.53 3.62 -14.90
N ILE A 296 1.55 4.27 -14.39
CA ILE A 296 1.45 5.39 -13.46
C ILE A 296 1.38 6.67 -14.30
N SER A 297 0.24 7.35 -14.28
CA SER A 297 0.04 8.68 -14.84
C SER A 297 -0.75 9.52 -13.83
N PHE A 298 -0.85 10.84 -14.00
CA PHE A 298 -1.72 11.65 -13.16
C PHE A 298 -2.96 12.11 -13.92
N ASP A 299 -4.10 12.08 -13.24
CA ASP A 299 -5.34 12.66 -13.73
C ASP A 299 -5.38 14.19 -13.49
N LYS A 300 -6.50 14.81 -13.88
CA LYS A 300 -6.72 16.27 -13.70
C LYS A 300 -6.70 16.73 -12.25
N THR A 301 -6.91 15.82 -11.29
CA THR A 301 -6.84 16.08 -9.85
C THR A 301 -5.44 15.88 -9.28
N ARG A 302 -4.46 15.51 -10.13
CA ARG A 302 -3.10 15.09 -9.75
C ARG A 302 -3.09 13.84 -8.88
N SER A 303 -4.05 12.95 -9.10
CA SER A 303 -4.11 11.61 -8.52
C SER A 303 -3.67 10.59 -9.56
N VAL A 304 -3.07 9.48 -9.14
CA VAL A 304 -2.76 8.38 -10.05
C VAL A 304 -4.04 7.56 -10.27
N PRO A 305 -4.61 7.49 -11.49
CA PRO A 305 -5.74 6.63 -11.76
C PRO A 305 -5.27 5.19 -11.61
N VAL A 306 -5.89 4.46 -10.69
CA VAL A 306 -5.43 3.13 -10.31
C VAL A 306 -6.00 2.10 -11.28
N ASN A 307 -5.11 1.38 -11.97
CA ASN A 307 -5.45 0.14 -12.65
C ASN A 307 -5.39 -0.98 -11.61
N TYR A 308 -6.47 -1.75 -11.47
CA TYR A 308 -6.50 -2.87 -10.55
C TYR A 308 -6.31 -4.18 -11.31
N THR A 309 -5.40 -5.00 -10.82
CA THR A 309 -5.29 -6.40 -11.22
C THR A 309 -6.14 -7.25 -10.28
N ILE A 310 -6.96 -8.13 -10.84
CA ILE A 310 -7.93 -8.92 -10.09
C ILE A 310 -7.43 -10.35 -10.02
N PHE A 311 -7.15 -10.79 -8.80
CA PHE A 311 -6.73 -12.15 -8.50
C PHE A 311 -7.84 -12.93 -7.80
N GLN A 312 -7.86 -14.24 -8.01
CA GLN A 312 -8.65 -15.18 -7.23
C GLN A 312 -7.74 -16.18 -6.53
N TYR A 313 -7.96 -16.38 -5.23
CA TYR A 313 -7.29 -17.41 -4.46
C TYR A 313 -7.92 -18.77 -4.75
N GLN A 314 -7.21 -19.61 -5.51
CA GLN A 314 -7.71 -20.90 -6.01
C GLN A 314 -6.86 -22.05 -5.47
N LYS A 315 -7.48 -23.22 -5.29
CA LYS A 315 -6.79 -24.46 -4.93
C LYS A 315 -6.37 -25.20 -6.20
N SER A 316 -5.08 -25.51 -6.35
CA SER A 316 -4.53 -26.34 -7.42
C SER A 316 -3.61 -27.41 -6.81
N GLN A 317 -3.88 -28.69 -7.09
CA GLN A 317 -3.07 -29.83 -6.62
C GLN A 317 -2.71 -29.74 -5.12
N ASP A 318 -3.73 -29.52 -4.27
CA ASP A 318 -3.60 -29.35 -2.81
C ASP A 318 -2.85 -28.12 -2.28
N LYS A 319 -2.36 -27.25 -3.16
CA LYS A 319 -1.80 -25.95 -2.80
C LYS A 319 -2.77 -24.83 -3.17
N TYR A 320 -2.89 -23.83 -2.31
CA TYR A 320 -3.61 -22.60 -2.67
C TYR A 320 -2.64 -21.56 -3.22
N SER A 321 -3.09 -20.80 -4.20
CA SER A 321 -2.32 -19.71 -4.80
C SER A 321 -3.24 -18.67 -5.44
N TYR A 322 -2.77 -17.42 -5.51
CA TYR A 322 -3.42 -16.38 -6.28
C TYR A 322 -3.25 -16.63 -7.78
N LYS A 323 -4.36 -16.66 -8.52
CA LYS A 323 -4.40 -16.72 -9.98
C LYS A 323 -4.96 -15.40 -10.51
N LEU A 324 -4.29 -14.81 -11.50
CA LEU A 324 -4.81 -13.66 -12.23
C LEU A 324 -6.08 -14.06 -12.99
N ILE A 325 -7.18 -13.33 -12.80
CA ILE A 325 -8.47 -13.60 -13.48
C ILE A 325 -9.01 -12.39 -14.25
N GLY A 326 -8.43 -11.21 -14.08
CA GLY A 326 -8.89 -10.02 -14.80
C GLY A 326 -8.22 -8.73 -14.37
N GLU A 327 -8.71 -7.64 -14.94
CA GLU A 327 -8.20 -6.30 -14.75
C GLU A 327 -9.37 -5.31 -14.72
N TRP A 328 -9.19 -4.20 -14.02
CA TRP A 328 -10.10 -3.05 -14.05
C TRP A 328 -9.30 -1.79 -14.30
N ASN A 329 -9.79 -0.93 -15.19
CA ASN A 329 -9.26 0.42 -15.33
C ASN A 329 -10.39 1.44 -15.61
N PRO A 330 -10.15 2.76 -15.38
CA PRO A 330 -11.16 3.79 -15.58
C PRO A 330 -11.64 3.98 -17.03
N SER A 331 -10.92 3.47 -18.03
CA SER A 331 -11.29 3.60 -19.45
C SER A 331 -12.16 2.45 -19.90
N ASP A 332 -11.72 1.23 -19.63
CA ASP A 332 -12.29 -0.03 -20.14
C ASP A 332 -13.23 -0.73 -19.15
N ARG A 333 -13.31 -0.25 -17.90
CA ARG A 333 -14.01 -0.92 -16.80
C ARG A 333 -13.44 -2.33 -16.57
N LEU A 334 -14.26 -3.23 -16.02
CA LEU A 334 -13.88 -4.59 -15.66
C LEU A 334 -13.72 -5.46 -16.92
N LYS A 335 -12.56 -6.11 -17.05
CA LYS A 335 -12.29 -7.15 -18.05
C LYS A 335 -11.80 -8.41 -17.35
N LEU A 336 -12.59 -9.48 -17.42
CA LEU A 336 -12.17 -10.79 -16.92
C LEU A 336 -11.48 -11.57 -18.04
N GLN A 337 -10.31 -12.10 -17.74
CA GLN A 337 -9.51 -12.96 -18.62
C GLN A 337 -9.93 -14.43 -18.44
N ASP A 338 -10.26 -14.81 -17.20
CA ASP A 338 -10.72 -16.14 -16.82
C ASP A 338 -12.02 -16.04 -16.00
N GLU A 339 -12.90 -17.05 -16.14
CA GLU A 339 -14.09 -17.16 -15.30
C GLU A 339 -13.72 -17.50 -13.84
N PRO A 340 -14.32 -16.82 -12.84
CA PRO A 340 -14.05 -17.12 -11.44
C PRO A 340 -14.47 -18.55 -11.07
N VAL A 341 -13.59 -19.27 -10.38
CA VAL A 341 -13.82 -20.63 -9.92
C VAL A 341 -14.31 -20.62 -8.48
N TRP A 342 -15.50 -21.17 -8.22
CA TRP A 342 -16.11 -21.21 -6.90
C TRP A 342 -16.18 -22.65 -6.37
N SER A 343 -16.21 -22.80 -5.04
CA SER A 343 -16.40 -24.13 -4.42
C SER A 343 -17.78 -24.68 -4.75
N ALA A 344 -17.85 -25.95 -5.15
CA ALA A 344 -19.10 -26.65 -5.44
C ALA A 344 -20.11 -26.60 -4.27
N SER A 345 -19.61 -26.48 -3.04
CA SER A 345 -20.44 -26.39 -1.82
C SER A 345 -21.25 -25.10 -1.70
N VAL A 346 -20.94 -24.06 -2.48
CA VAL A 346 -21.60 -22.75 -2.41
C VAL A 346 -22.19 -22.29 -3.75
N THR A 347 -22.03 -23.06 -4.82
CA THR A 347 -22.48 -22.70 -6.17
C THR A 347 -23.90 -23.19 -6.46
N ASN A 348 -24.65 -22.38 -7.18
CA ASN A 348 -25.90 -22.81 -7.83
C ASN A 348 -25.64 -23.51 -9.16
N ASP A 349 -26.72 -23.86 -9.88
CA ASP A 349 -26.68 -24.51 -11.21
C ASP A 349 -25.93 -23.71 -12.28
N LEU A 350 -25.69 -22.42 -12.05
CA LEU A 350 -24.90 -21.53 -12.91
C LEU A 350 -23.41 -21.48 -12.51
N GLY A 351 -22.97 -22.34 -11.59
CA GLY A 351 -21.57 -22.43 -11.16
C GLY A 351 -21.10 -21.24 -10.31
N ARG A 352 -22.01 -20.44 -9.72
CA ARG A 352 -21.67 -19.24 -8.93
C ARG A 352 -22.47 -19.15 -7.62
N PRO A 353 -21.95 -18.49 -6.57
CA PRO A 353 -22.69 -18.33 -5.32
C PRO A 353 -23.90 -17.41 -5.50
N LEU A 354 -25.04 -17.84 -4.98
CA LEU A 354 -26.25 -17.02 -4.93
C LEU A 354 -26.27 -16.23 -3.60
N SER A 355 -26.25 -14.90 -3.69
CA SER A 355 -26.23 -14.00 -2.53
C SER A 355 -27.36 -12.95 -2.64
N THR A 356 -28.61 -13.39 -2.50
CA THR A 356 -29.81 -12.56 -2.67
C THR A 356 -30.72 -12.65 -1.44
N CYS A 357 -31.24 -11.50 -0.96
CA CYS A 357 -32.10 -11.44 0.23
C CYS A 357 -33.51 -12.02 -0.01
N SER A 358 -34.07 -11.78 -1.20
CA SER A 358 -35.35 -12.34 -1.63
C SER A 358 -35.22 -12.96 -3.01
N GLU A 359 -35.92 -14.07 -3.23
CA GLU A 359 -36.07 -14.61 -4.57
C GLU A 359 -36.85 -13.60 -5.42
N ARG A 360 -36.48 -13.48 -6.70
CA ARG A 360 -37.23 -12.63 -7.61
C ARG A 360 -38.65 -13.17 -7.70
N MET A 361 -39.62 -12.45 -7.14
CA MET A 361 -41.02 -12.80 -7.29
C MET A 361 -41.35 -12.95 -8.78
N CYS A 362 -41.90 -14.11 -9.15
CA CYS A 362 -42.38 -14.35 -10.51
C CYS A 362 -43.32 -13.22 -10.92
N SER A 363 -43.33 -12.86 -12.21
CA SER A 363 -44.13 -11.75 -12.75
C SER A 363 -45.61 -11.82 -12.36
N TRP A 364 -46.17 -13.02 -12.19
CA TRP A 364 -47.56 -13.24 -11.76
C TRP A 364 -47.86 -12.78 -10.32
N ALA A 365 -46.87 -12.85 -9.42
CA ALA A 365 -47.03 -12.47 -8.02
C ALA A 365 -46.87 -10.94 -7.83
N ARG A 366 -46.18 -10.25 -8.75
CA ARG A 366 -46.04 -8.79 -8.73
C ARG A 366 -47.37 -8.08 -9.00
N THR A 367 -48.20 -8.58 -9.91
CA THR A 367 -49.52 -8.02 -10.23
C THR A 367 -50.54 -8.20 -9.11
N HIS A 368 -50.40 -9.25 -8.28
CA HIS A 368 -51.38 -9.56 -7.24
C HIS A 368 -51.05 -8.99 -5.85
N SER A 369 -49.84 -8.48 -5.60
CA SER A 369 -49.54 -7.80 -4.32
C SER A 369 -50.06 -6.34 -4.26
N GLN A 370 -50.44 -5.76 -5.40
CA GLN A 370 -50.95 -4.38 -5.49
C GLN A 370 -52.44 -4.26 -5.16
N TYR A 371 -53.18 -5.36 -5.20
CA TYR A 371 -54.56 -5.43 -4.73
C TYR A 371 -54.58 -6.32 -3.50
N GLY A 372 -54.75 -5.72 -2.33
CA GLY A 372 -54.81 -6.45 -1.07
C GLY A 372 -55.87 -7.55 -1.13
N ILE A 373 -55.44 -8.81 -1.15
CA ILE A 373 -56.31 -9.97 -0.99
C ILE A 373 -56.01 -10.57 0.37
N GLN A 374 -57.02 -10.47 1.24
CA GLN A 374 -57.19 -11.25 2.45
C GLN A 374 -57.18 -12.75 2.09
N GLN A 375 -56.41 -13.55 2.84
CA GLN A 375 -56.46 -15.02 2.94
C GLN A 375 -56.90 -15.79 1.68
N THR A 376 -55.93 -16.40 0.98
CA THR A 376 -56.23 -17.54 0.09
C THR A 376 -55.37 -18.73 0.48
N VAL A 377 -56.02 -19.74 1.04
CA VAL A 377 -55.51 -21.11 1.20
C VAL A 377 -55.31 -21.72 -0.18
N LEU A 378 -54.13 -22.25 -0.47
CA LEU A 378 -53.93 -23.16 -1.60
C LEU A 378 -53.87 -24.59 -1.05
N LEU A 379 -54.92 -25.35 -1.37
CA LEU A 379 -55.00 -26.79 -1.21
C LEU A 379 -53.99 -27.44 -2.17
N ASP A 380 -53.20 -28.37 -1.64
CA ASP A 380 -52.36 -29.27 -2.42
C ASP A 380 -53.26 -30.26 -3.19
N MET A 381 -53.13 -30.27 -4.52
CA MET A 381 -53.66 -31.35 -5.35
C MET A 381 -52.50 -32.03 -6.07
N GLN A 382 -51.79 -32.88 -5.34
CA GLN A 382 -51.10 -34.04 -5.88
C GLN A 382 -51.37 -35.29 -5.05
N THR A 383 -52.62 -35.77 -5.10
CA THR A 383 -52.95 -37.21 -5.14
C THR A 383 -54.32 -37.39 -5.78
N LEU A 384 -54.33 -37.73 -7.08
CA LEU A 384 -55.19 -38.73 -7.71
C LEU A 384 -54.58 -39.14 -9.05
#